data_AF-A0A6P0HUQ1-F1
#
_entry.id   AF-A0A6P0HUQ1-F1
#
_cell.length_a   1.000
_cell.length_b   1.000
_cell.length_c   1.000
_cell.angle_alpha   90.00
_cell.angle_beta   90.00
_cell.angle_gamma   90.00
#
_symmetry.space_group_name_H-M   'P 1'
#
loop_
_entity.id
_entity.type
_entity.pdbx_description
1 polymer ?
#
loop_
_entity_poly.entity_id
_entity_poly.type
_entity_poly.pdbx_seq_one_letter_code
_entity_poly.pdbx_strand_id
1 'polypeptide(L)'
;MTQASVEKSKAIKRISETIDRVMESESIYQELDKNKLIQSFSTLLDKVSSQMVISLDDERLTKRVRGVMSIELLSTIFDDFTPEQIEMFNAVVEGR
;
A
#
# COMPACT_ATOMS: atom_id res chain seq x y z
N MET A 1 7.68 -20.20 -17.38
CA MET A 1 7.51 -19.45 -16.11
C MET A 1 8.54 -19.96 -15.11
N THR A 2 9.25 -19.07 -14.42
CA THR A 2 10.25 -19.44 -13.38
C THR A 2 9.57 -19.59 -12.01
N GLN A 3 10.19 -20.32 -11.09
CA GLN A 3 9.69 -20.46 -9.71
C GLN A 3 9.46 -19.10 -9.03
N ALA A 4 10.38 -18.14 -9.21
CA ALA A 4 10.25 -16.78 -8.69
C ALA A 4 9.00 -16.05 -9.23
N SER A 5 8.65 -16.24 -10.50
CA SER A 5 7.44 -15.65 -11.10
C SER A 5 6.15 -16.27 -10.54
N VAL A 6 6.17 -17.56 -10.20
CA VAL A 6 5.04 -18.24 -9.54
C VAL A 6 4.84 -17.74 -8.11
N GLU A 7 5.93 -17.58 -7.35
CA GLU A 7 5.88 -17.04 -5.99
C GLU A 7 5.37 -15.60 -5.98
N LYS A 8 5.87 -14.74 -6.88
CA LYS A 8 5.38 -13.36 -7.00
C LYS A 8 3.88 -13.29 -7.29
N SER A 9 3.39 -14.13 -8.21
CA SER A 9 1.96 -14.19 -8.55
C SER A 9 1.10 -14.63 -7.35
N LYS A 10 1.56 -15.61 -6.57
CA LYS A 10 0.87 -16.04 -5.34
C LYS A 10 0.84 -14.95 -4.28
N ALA A 11 1.96 -14.25 -4.08
CA ALA A 11 2.04 -13.13 -3.14
C ALA A 11 1.09 -11.99 -3.55
N ILE A 12 1.06 -11.62 -4.84
CA ILE A 12 0.15 -10.60 -5.37
C ILE A 12 -1.31 -10.99 -5.17
N LYS A 13 -1.67 -12.24 -5.46
CA LYS A 13 -3.05 -12.72 -5.23
C LYS A 13 -3.45 -12.54 -3.76
N ARG A 14 -2.60 -12.98 -2.83
CA ARG A 14 -2.87 -12.88 -1.39
C ARG A 14 -2.95 -11.44 -0.90
N ILE A 15 -2.11 -10.55 -1.44
CA ILE A 15 -2.17 -9.12 -1.17
C ILE A 15 -3.47 -8.52 -1.69
N SER A 16 -3.87 -8.83 -2.93
CA SER A 16 -5.11 -8.33 -3.52
C SER A 16 -6.32 -8.70 -2.69
N GLU A 17 -6.42 -9.96 -2.25
CA GLU A 17 -7.49 -10.43 -1.36
C GLU A 17 -7.48 -9.69 -0.02
N THR A 18 -6.29 -9.35 0.50
CA THR A 18 -6.16 -8.58 1.74
C THR A 18 -6.58 -7.12 1.55
N ILE A 19 -6.24 -6.51 0.41
CA ILE A 19 -6.69 -5.15 0.05
C ILE A 19 -8.21 -5.10 0.01
N ASP A 20 -8.84 -6.07 -0.65
CA ASP A 20 -10.31 -6.15 -0.73
C ASP A 20 -10.95 -6.16 0.66
N ARG A 21 -10.50 -7.05 1.55
CA ARG A 21 -11.01 -7.09 2.93
C ARG A 21 -10.81 -5.78 3.67
N VAL A 22 -9.65 -5.14 3.52
CA VAL A 22 -9.35 -3.87 4.20
C VAL A 22 -10.28 -2.77 3.68
N MET A 23 -10.42 -2.60 2.35
CA MET A 23 -11.29 -1.60 1.74
C MET A 23 -12.78 -1.82 2.06
N GLU A 24 -13.22 -3.07 2.16
CA GLU A 24 -14.59 -3.41 2.59
C GLU A 24 -14.83 -3.05 4.07
N SER A 25 -13.81 -3.23 4.93
CA SER A 25 -13.95 -3.02 6.38
C SER A 25 -13.69 -1.59 6.85
N GLU A 26 -12.92 -0.80 6.08
CA GLU A 26 -12.41 0.51 6.49
C GLU A 26 -12.71 1.55 5.39
N SER A 27 -13.74 2.36 5.63
CA SER A 27 -14.23 3.35 4.65
C SER A 27 -13.18 4.36 4.20
N ILE A 28 -12.21 4.66 5.06
CA ILE A 28 -11.11 5.60 4.76
C ILE A 28 -10.27 5.17 3.53
N TYR A 29 -10.28 3.89 3.16
CA TYR A 29 -9.53 3.39 2.02
C TYR A 29 -10.38 3.18 0.77
N GLN A 30 -11.69 3.43 0.79
CA GLN A 30 -12.59 3.14 -0.33
C GLN A 30 -12.27 3.95 -1.59
N GLU A 31 -11.70 5.14 -1.42
CA GLU A 31 -11.35 6.05 -2.52
C GLU A 31 -9.99 5.71 -3.16
N LEU A 32 -9.22 4.77 -2.59
CA LEU A 32 -7.94 4.37 -3.14
C LEU A 32 -8.11 3.53 -4.41
N ASP A 33 -7.26 3.80 -5.41
CA ASP A 33 -7.18 3.00 -6.62
C ASP A 33 -6.48 1.64 -6.33
N LYS A 34 -7.28 0.58 -6.27
CA LYS A 34 -6.79 -0.80 -6.08
C LYS A 34 -5.75 -1.22 -7.11
N ASN A 35 -5.86 -0.79 -8.37
CA ASN A 35 -4.88 -1.15 -9.40
C ASN A 35 -3.54 -0.49 -9.12
N LYS A 36 -3.54 0.79 -8.69
CA LYS A 36 -2.31 1.47 -8.22
C LYS A 36 -1.71 0.75 -7.01
N LEU A 37 -2.53 0.37 -6.03
CA LEU A 37 -2.05 -0.39 -4.87
C LEU A 37 -1.37 -1.70 -5.28
N ILE A 38 -2.02 -2.50 -6.15
CA ILE A 38 -1.43 -3.75 -6.65
C ILE A 38 -0.11 -3.50 -7.39
N GLN A 39 -0.02 -2.41 -8.17
CA GLN A 39 1.24 -2.02 -8.82
C GLN A 39 2.32 -1.66 -7.79
N SER A 40 2.01 -0.82 -6.79
CA SER A 40 2.93 -0.47 -5.70
C SER A 40 3.44 -1.73 -4.98
N PHE A 41 2.55 -2.68 -4.66
CA PHE A 41 2.97 -3.96 -4.08
C PHE A 41 3.81 -4.82 -5.04
N SER A 42 3.48 -4.85 -6.33
CA SER A 42 4.27 -5.58 -7.34
C SER A 42 5.70 -5.05 -7.43
N THR A 43 5.87 -3.73 -7.36
CA THR A 43 7.18 -3.08 -7.31
C THR A 43 7.91 -3.33 -5.99
N LEU A 44 7.19 -3.36 -4.86
CA LEU A 44 7.79 -3.72 -3.57
C LEU A 44 8.29 -5.18 -3.57
N LEU A 45 7.54 -6.11 -4.17
CA LEU A 45 7.93 -7.51 -4.31
C LEU A 45 9.13 -7.74 -5.23
N ASP A 46 9.55 -6.76 -6.03
CA ASP A 46 10.85 -6.80 -6.73
C ASP A 46 12.02 -6.54 -5.78
N LYS A 47 11.77 -5.95 -4.62
CA LYS A 47 12.77 -5.59 -3.60
C LYS A 47 12.70 -6.47 -2.36
N VAL A 48 11.59 -7.16 -2.13
CA VAL A 48 11.38 -8.03 -0.97
C VAL A 48 11.02 -9.46 -1.39
N SER A 49 11.31 -10.43 -0.54
CA SER A 49 10.99 -11.83 -0.83
C SER A 49 9.47 -12.06 -0.93
N SER A 50 9.01 -12.50 -2.10
CA SER A 50 7.62 -12.95 -2.29
C SER A 50 7.25 -14.10 -1.35
N GLN A 51 8.21 -14.99 -1.07
CA GLN A 51 8.02 -16.10 -0.13
C GLN A 51 7.78 -15.61 1.31
N MET A 52 8.41 -14.50 1.72
CA MET A 52 8.13 -13.89 3.02
C MET A 52 6.67 -13.43 3.12
N VAL A 53 6.13 -12.82 2.06
CA VAL A 53 4.72 -12.39 2.03
C VAL A 53 3.77 -13.59 2.06
N ILE A 54 4.12 -14.68 1.38
CA ILE A 54 3.33 -15.93 1.40
C ILE A 54 3.36 -16.58 2.80
N SER A 55 4.44 -16.45 3.56
CA SER A 55 4.59 -17.10 4.87
C SER A 55 4.10 -16.27 6.07
N LEU A 56 3.82 -14.97 5.90
CA LEU A 56 3.21 -14.16 6.96
C LEU A 56 1.86 -14.75 7.38
N ASP A 57 1.47 -14.61 8.65
CA ASP A 57 0.09 -14.82 9.05
C ASP A 57 -0.80 -13.65 8.55
N ASP A 58 -2.12 -13.87 8.56
CA ASP A 58 -3.07 -12.92 7.99
C ASP A 58 -3.12 -11.59 8.74
N GLU A 59 -2.93 -11.60 10.06
CA GLU A 59 -2.91 -10.37 10.87
C GLU A 59 -1.70 -9.51 10.50
N ARG A 60 -0.51 -10.12 10.44
CA ARG A 60 0.72 -9.44 10.04
C ARG A 60 0.65 -8.95 8.61
N LEU A 61 0.12 -9.76 7.69
CA LEU A 61 -0.06 -9.34 6.30
C LEU A 61 -1.00 -8.14 6.22
N THR A 62 -2.14 -8.20 6.91
CA THR A 62 -3.12 -7.10 6.97
C THR A 62 -2.49 -5.83 7.52
N LYS A 63 -1.69 -5.93 8.59
CA LYS A 63 -0.95 -4.78 9.15
C LYS A 63 0.01 -4.15 8.13
N ARG A 64 0.74 -4.96 7.36
CA ARG A 64 1.64 -4.47 6.31
C ARG A 64 0.88 -3.83 5.17
N VAL A 65 -0.24 -4.45 4.76
CA VAL A 65 -1.09 -3.94 3.69
C VAL A 65 -1.67 -2.57 4.05
N ARG A 66 -2.23 -2.43 5.26
CA ARG A 66 -2.69 -1.14 5.80
C ARG A 66 -1.62 -0.07 5.79
N GLY A 67 -0.38 -0.41 6.17
CA GLY A 67 0.73 0.54 6.18
C GLY A 67 1.01 1.15 4.80
N VAL A 68 1.02 0.32 3.75
CA VAL A 68 1.19 0.81 2.38
C VAL A 68 -0.02 1.60 1.92
N MET A 69 -1.24 1.14 2.21
CA MET A 69 -2.48 1.86 1.88
C MET A 69 -2.56 3.23 2.57
N SER A 70 -2.09 3.34 3.81
CA SER A 70 -2.00 4.61 4.53
C SER A 70 -1.03 5.59 3.86
N ILE A 71 0.09 5.10 3.33
CA ILE A 71 1.05 5.94 2.59
C ILE A 71 0.40 6.47 1.31
N GLU A 72 -0.30 5.62 0.55
CA GLU A 72 -0.96 6.08 -0.68
C GLU A 72 -2.13 7.01 -0.41
N LEU A 73 -2.87 6.80 0.68
CA LEU A 73 -3.89 7.74 1.13
C LEU A 73 -3.30 9.11 1.42
N LEU A 74 -2.17 9.17 2.13
CA LEU A 74 -1.49 10.43 2.39
C LEU A 74 -1.04 11.08 1.07
N SER A 75 -0.46 10.33 0.14
CA SER A 75 -0.08 10.84 -1.19
C SER A 75 -1.28 11.47 -1.91
N THR A 76 -2.44 10.80 -1.92
CA THR A 76 -3.67 11.34 -2.52
C THR A 76 -4.15 12.62 -1.81
N ILE A 77 -4.12 12.65 -0.48
CA ILE A 77 -4.46 13.86 0.28
C ILE A 77 -3.51 15.02 -0.07
N PHE A 78 -2.21 14.76 -0.19
CA PHE A 78 -1.23 15.78 -0.57
C PHE A 78 -1.40 16.26 -2.02
N ASP A 79 -1.83 15.39 -2.94
CA ASP A 79 -2.13 15.78 -4.33
C ASP A 79 -3.29 16.80 -4.40
N ASP A 80 -4.20 16.78 -3.42
CA ASP A 80 -5.34 17.71 -3.33
C ASP A 80 -5.00 19.04 -2.65
N PHE A 81 -3.79 19.22 -2.12
CA PHE A 81 -3.41 20.45 -1.43
C PHE A 81 -3.12 21.59 -2.41
N THR A 82 -3.59 22.80 -2.06
CA THR A 82 -3.15 24.02 -2.75
C THR A 82 -1.70 24.35 -2.40
N PRO A 83 -1.00 25.15 -3.23
CA PRO A 83 0.35 25.60 -2.91
C PRO A 83 0.47 26.24 -1.52
N GLU A 84 -0.52 27.03 -1.11
CA GLU A 84 -0.55 27.67 0.21
C GLU A 84 -0.69 26.66 1.36
N GLN A 85 -1.45 25.57 1.16
CA GLN A 85 -1.59 24.50 2.15
C GLN A 85 -0.30 23.69 2.30
N ILE A 86 0.41 23.45 1.19
CA ILE A 86 1.74 22.82 1.20
C ILE A 86 2.74 23.70 1.94
N GLU A 87 2.77 25.01 1.67
CA GLU A 87 3.65 25.95 2.36
C GLU A 87 3.40 25.99 3.88
N MET A 88 2.12 26.02 4.28
CA MET A 88 1.74 25.96 5.70
C MET A 88 2.16 24.64 6.36
N PHE A 89 1.99 23.51 5.67
CA PHE A 89 2.43 22.21 6.19
C PHE A 89 3.95 22.15 6.37
N ASN A 90 4.70 22.58 5.34
CA ASN A 90 6.16 22.59 5.37
C ASN A 90 6.70 23.49 6.49
N ALA A 91 6.14 24.68 6.66
CA ALA A 91 6.54 25.60 7.74
C ALA A 91 6.38 24.98 9.14
N VAL A 92 5.36 24.14 9.35
CA VAL A 92 5.12 23.44 10.63
C VAL A 92 6.06 22.23 10.80
N VAL A 93 6.38 21.52 9.72
CA VAL A 93 7.24 20.33 9.76
C VAL A 93 8.72 20.69 9.85
N GLU A 94 9.18 21.70 9.10
CA GLU A 94 10.56 22.19 9.11
C GLU A 94 10.92 22.93 10.41
N GLY A 95 9.92 23.43 11.14
CA GLY A 95 10.09 24.04 12.45
C GLY A 95 10.30 23.06 13.61
N ARG A 96 10.51 21.76 13.33
CA ARG A 96 10.73 20.70 14.33
C ARG A 96 12.13 20.09 14.26
#